data_AF-A0A4S2GQY1-F1
#
_entry.id   AF-A0A4S2GQY1-F1
#
_cell.length_a   1.000
_cell.length_b   1.000
_cell.length_c   1.000
_cell.angle_alpha   90.00
_cell.angle_beta   90.00
_cell.angle_gamma   90.00
#
_symmetry.space_group_name_H-M   'P 1'
#
loop_
_entity.id
_entity.type
_entity.pdbx_description
1 polymer ?
#
loop_
_entity_poly.entity_id
_entity_poly.type
_entity_poly.pdbx_seq_one_letter_code
_entity_poly.pdbx_strand_id
1 'polypeptide(L)'
;ILGDNMFCGSGFRELCREANKQREGSTIFAYEVEDPQRYGVVEFDATGKVLSLEEKPQEPRSRYVVVGLYFFDEHASAMAKTIKPSARGELEITDHNRLY
;
A
#
# COMPACT_ATOMS: atom_id res chain seq x y z
N ILE A 1 5.39 -8.79 -3.13
CA ILE A 1 6.39 -7.80 -3.59
C ILE A 1 6.29 -7.65 -5.10
N LEU A 2 6.44 -6.44 -5.64
CA LEU A 2 6.51 -6.19 -7.08
C LEU A 2 7.94 -6.44 -7.59
N GLY A 3 8.08 -7.12 -8.73
CA GLY A 3 9.37 -7.59 -9.23
C GLY A 3 10.32 -6.51 -9.75
N ASP A 4 9.81 -5.30 -9.96
CA ASP A 4 10.53 -4.12 -10.44
C ASP A 4 10.94 -3.16 -9.30
N ASN A 5 10.65 -3.50 -8.05
CA ASN A 5 10.97 -2.68 -6.89
C ASN A 5 12.31 -3.11 -6.27
N MET A 6 13.17 -2.13 -5.97
CA MET A 6 14.45 -2.34 -5.29
C MET A 6 14.44 -1.63 -3.93
N PHE A 7 14.66 -2.38 -2.85
CA PHE A 7 14.68 -1.87 -1.48
C PHE A 7 16.09 -1.98 -0.90
N CYS A 8 16.63 -0.87 -0.39
CA CYS A 8 17.95 -0.83 0.24
C CYS A 8 17.93 0.13 1.43
N GLY A 9 18.51 -0.29 2.55
CA GLY A 9 18.62 0.54 3.75
C GLY A 9 18.96 -0.28 4.98
N SER A 10 19.69 0.32 5.91
CA SER A 10 19.87 -0.24 7.25
C SER A 10 18.52 -0.34 7.95
N GLY A 11 18.18 -1.50 8.51
CA GLY A 11 16.92 -1.71 9.22
C GLY A 11 15.80 -2.32 8.37
N PHE A 12 15.98 -2.52 7.06
CA PHE A 12 14.94 -3.09 6.20
C PHE A 12 14.54 -4.52 6.62
N ARG A 13 15.51 -5.31 7.08
CA ARG A 13 15.26 -6.68 7.57
C ARG A 13 14.38 -6.67 8.81
N GLU A 14 14.66 -5.76 9.74
CA GLU A 14 13.91 -5.59 10.98
C GLU A 14 12.48 -5.11 10.67
N LEU A 15 12.32 -4.14 9.77
CA LEU A 15 11.00 -3.68 9.28
C LEU A 15 10.18 -4.85 8.70
N CYS A 16 10.78 -5.67 7.84
CA CYS A 16 10.10 -6.85 7.28
C CYS A 16 9.74 -7.88 8.37
N ARG A 17 10.61 -8.05 9.38
CA ARG A 17 10.33 -8.97 10.50
C ARG A 17 9.17 -8.48 11.35
N GLU A 18 9.08 -7.18 11.66
CA GLU A 18 7.96 -6.63 12.41
C GLU A 18 6.65 -6.75 11.64
N ALA A 19 6.64 -6.40 10.35
CA ALA A 19 5.46 -6.59 9.49
C ALA A 19 5.00 -8.05 9.45
N ASN A 20 5.94 -9.00 9.37
CA ASN A 20 5.63 -10.44 9.34
C ASN A 20 5.14 -11.00 10.69
N LYS A 21 5.34 -10.29 11.81
CA LYS A 21 4.78 -10.69 13.11
C LYS A 21 3.29 -10.36 13.21
N GLN A 22 2.80 -9.38 12.44
CA GLN A 22 1.38 -9.11 12.40
C GLN A 22 0.65 -10.28 11.76
N ARG A 23 -0.28 -10.87 12.51
CA ARG A 23 -1.05 -12.05 12.09
C ARG A 23 -2.40 -11.69 11.50
N GLU A 24 -2.90 -10.51 11.84
CA GLU A 24 -4.20 -10.01 11.44
C GLU A 24 -4.04 -8.67 10.73
N GLY A 25 -4.85 -8.46 9.70
CA GLY A 25 -4.85 -7.25 8.90
C GLY A 25 -3.79 -7.23 7.80
N SER A 26 -3.39 -6.01 7.44
CA SER A 26 -2.36 -5.77 6.43
C SER A 26 -1.31 -4.79 6.92
N THR A 27 -0.12 -4.88 6.34
CA THR A 27 0.95 -3.89 6.52
C THR A 27 1.46 -3.46 5.15
N ILE A 28 1.35 -2.16 4.91
CA ILE A 28 1.89 -1.48 3.74
C ILE A 28 3.02 -0.54 4.16
N PHE A 29 3.90 -0.21 3.23
CA PHE A 29 5.01 0.71 3.47
C PHE A 29 4.79 1.96 2.64
N ALA A 30 4.97 3.12 3.26
CA ALA A 30 4.85 4.40 2.62
C ALA A 30 6.24 5.04 2.44
N TYR A 31 6.44 5.70 1.30
CA TYR A 31 7.66 6.46 1.03
C TYR A 31 7.31 7.83 0.44
N GLU A 32 8.05 8.86 0.81
CA GLU A 32 7.82 10.20 0.30
C GLU A 32 8.46 10.36 -1.10
N VAL A 33 7.68 10.85 -2.07
CA VAL A 33 8.16 11.10 -3.43
C VAL A 33 7.81 12.50 -3.90
N GLU A 34 8.45 12.94 -4.98
CA GLU A 34 8.16 14.22 -5.62
C GLU A 34 6.90 14.17 -6.50
N ASP A 35 6.66 13.03 -7.17
CA ASP A 35 5.57 12.86 -8.15
C ASP A 35 4.59 11.75 -7.72
N PRO A 36 3.72 12.00 -6.71
CA PRO A 36 2.88 10.96 -6.09
C PRO A 36 1.70 10.50 -6.97
N GLN A 37 1.24 11.32 -7.93
CA GLN A 37 0.10 11.04 -8.82
C GLN A 37 0.26 9.78 -9.69
N ARG A 38 1.48 9.23 -9.78
CA ARG A 38 1.79 8.02 -10.56
C ARG A 38 1.55 6.72 -9.80
N TYR A 39 1.26 6.80 -8.50
CA TYR A 39 1.22 5.66 -7.58
C TYR A 39 -0.05 5.67 -6.72
N GLY A 40 -0.20 4.64 -5.89
CA GLY A 40 -1.15 4.66 -4.79
C GLY A 40 -0.68 5.63 -3.70
N VAL A 41 -1.44 6.70 -3.45
CA VAL A 41 -1.15 7.74 -2.47
C VAL A 41 -1.85 7.42 -1.16
N VAL A 42 -1.16 7.58 -0.04
CA VAL A 42 -1.69 7.36 1.31
C VAL A 42 -1.76 8.66 2.08
N GLU A 43 -2.91 8.96 2.65
CA GLU A 43 -3.13 10.11 3.52
C GLU A 43 -3.08 9.67 4.99
N PHE A 44 -2.43 10.47 5.82
CA PHE A 44 -2.34 10.23 7.26
C PHE A 44 -2.95 11.39 8.05
N ASP A 45 -3.50 11.09 9.22
CA ASP A 45 -3.83 12.11 10.21
C ASP A 45 -2.58 12.58 10.98
N ALA A 46 -2.76 13.56 11.87
CA ALA A 46 -1.68 14.11 12.69
C ALA A 46 -1.01 13.10 13.64
N THR A 47 -1.62 11.93 13.87
CA THR A 47 -1.09 10.85 14.69
C THR A 47 -0.40 9.74 13.88
N GLY A 48 -0.42 9.85 12.55
CA GLY A 48 0.13 8.84 11.64
C GLY A 48 -0.85 7.72 11.30
N LYS A 49 -2.14 7.86 11.61
CA LYS A 49 -3.16 6.89 11.21
C LYS A 49 -3.57 7.12 9.75
N VAL A 50 -3.67 6.05 8.98
CA VAL A 50 -4.16 6.11 7.59
C VAL A 50 -5.61 6.60 7.56
N LEU A 51 -5.88 7.65 6.78
CA LEU A 51 -7.20 8.21 6.54
C LEU A 51 -7.77 7.76 5.20
N SER A 52 -6.93 7.76 4.16
CA SER A 52 -7.34 7.39 2.82
C SER A 52 -6.18 6.78 2.03
N LEU A 53 -6.56 5.97 1.05
CA LEU A 53 -5.69 5.43 0.02
C LEU A 53 -6.30 5.80 -1.32
N GLU A 54 -5.54 6.33 -2.27
CA GLU A 54 -6.02 6.75 -3.59
C GLU A 54 -5.09 6.27 -4.70
N GLU A 55 -5.65 5.57 -5.68
CA GLU A 55 -4.88 5.00 -6.78
C GLU A 55 -4.71 6.03 -7.90
N LYS A 56 -3.47 6.48 -8.14
CA LYS A 56 -3.09 7.45 -9.18
C LYS A 56 -3.99 8.70 -9.21
N PRO A 57 -4.14 9.40 -8.07
CA PRO A 57 -5.02 10.57 -8.00
C PRO A 57 -4.48 11.70 -8.87
N GLN A 58 -5.39 12.45 -9.51
CA GLN A 58 -5.04 13.67 -10.25
C GLN A 58 -4.58 14.78 -9.30
N GLU A 59 -5.17 14.84 -8.11
CA GLU A 59 -4.84 15.81 -7.06
C GLU A 59 -4.45 15.03 -5.79
N PRO A 60 -3.17 14.65 -5.63
CA PRO A 60 -2.71 13.83 -4.53
C PRO A 60 -2.82 14.58 -3.19
N ARG A 61 -3.45 13.95 -2.20
CA ARG A 61 -3.64 14.53 -0.85
C ARG A 61 -2.39 14.50 0.02
N SER A 62 -1.37 13.75 -0.39
CA SER A 62 -0.09 13.67 0.30
C SER A 62 1.03 13.36 -0.69
N ARG A 63 2.28 13.48 -0.23
CA ARG A 63 3.48 13.06 -0.96
C ARG A 63 3.88 11.61 -0.69
N TYR A 64 3.13 10.90 0.15
CA TYR A 64 3.45 9.54 0.54
C TYR A 64 2.77 8.55 -0.38
N VAL A 65 3.57 7.66 -0.97
CA VAL A 65 3.10 6.61 -1.86
C VAL A 65 3.32 5.25 -1.24
N VAL A 66 2.39 4.34 -1.52
CA VAL A 66 2.50 2.93 -1.16
C VAL A 66 3.53 2.28 -2.09
N VAL A 67 4.60 1.74 -1.53
CA VAL A 67 5.63 1.02 -2.30
C VAL A 67 5.20 -0.41 -2.57
N GLY A 68 5.86 -1.09 -3.52
CA GLY A 68 5.54 -2.45 -3.97
C GLY A 68 5.82 -3.58 -2.98
N LEU A 69 5.67 -3.35 -1.68
CA LEU A 69 5.86 -4.32 -0.60
C LEU A 69 4.62 -4.33 0.29
N TYR A 70 4.01 -5.52 0.42
CA TYR A 70 2.74 -5.72 1.12
C TYR A 70 2.82 -6.99 1.94
N PHE A 71 2.31 -6.93 3.17
CA PHE A 71 2.07 -8.09 4.02
C PHE A 71 0.57 -8.15 4.29
N PHE A 72 0.00 -9.34 4.16
CA PHE A 72 -1.41 -9.57 4.36
C PHE A 72 -1.62 -10.83 5.21
N ASP A 73 -2.73 -10.87 5.94
CA ASP A 73 -3.21 -12.05 6.63
C ASP A 73 -3.84 -13.09 5.67
N GLU A 74 -4.44 -14.13 6.26
CA GLU A 74 -5.08 -15.23 5.53
C GLU A 74 -6.31 -14.82 4.71
N HIS A 75 -6.92 -13.65 4.98
CA HIS A 75 -8.12 -13.20 4.29
C HIS A 75 -7.83 -12.56 2.94
N ALA A 76 -6.56 -12.28 2.64
CA ALA A 76 -6.13 -11.57 1.43
C ALA A 76 -6.70 -12.19 0.14
N SER A 77 -6.65 -13.51 0.01
CA SER A 77 -7.13 -14.19 -1.20
C SER A 77 -8.65 -14.09 -1.37
N ALA A 78 -9.40 -14.12 -0.26
CA ALA A 78 -10.85 -13.99 -0.29
C ALA A 78 -11.26 -12.55 -0.65
N MET A 79 -10.62 -11.56 -0.05
CA MET A 79 -10.84 -10.14 -0.34
C MET A 79 -10.46 -9.77 -1.78
N ALA A 80 -9.35 -10.29 -2.31
CA ALA A 80 -8.95 -10.03 -3.69
C ALA A 80 -10.03 -10.41 -4.72
N LYS A 81 -10.82 -11.45 -4.43
CA LYS A 81 -11.88 -11.92 -5.33
C LYS A 81 -13.11 -11.01 -5.39
N THR A 82 -13.26 -10.09 -4.44
CA THR A 82 -14.40 -9.15 -4.40
C THR A 82 -14.11 -7.84 -5.13
N ILE A 83 -12.84 -7.58 -5.45
CA ILE A 83 -12.38 -6.39 -6.16
C ILE A 83 -12.95 -6.39 -7.58
N LYS A 84 -13.42 -5.22 -8.01
CA LYS A 84 -13.93 -5.00 -9.37
C LYS A 84 -12.86 -4.28 -10.20
N PRO A 85 -12.86 -4.48 -11.54
CA PRO A 85 -11.95 -3.74 -12.41
C PRO A 85 -12.14 -2.22 -12.25
N SER A 86 -11.02 -1.49 -12.20
CA SER A 86 -10.99 -0.04 -12.19
C SER A 86 -11.42 0.54 -13.56
N ALA A 87 -11.44 1.87 -13.68
CA ALA A 87 -11.63 2.53 -14.97
C ALA A 87 -10.57 2.15 -16.02
N ARG A 88 -9.42 1.60 -15.60
CA ARG A 88 -8.36 1.06 -16.46
C ARG A 88 -8.57 -0.40 -16.86
N GLY A 89 -9.58 -1.07 -16.30
CA GLY A 89 -9.81 -2.50 -16.48
C GLY A 89 -8.89 -3.40 -15.65
N GLU A 90 -8.19 -2.83 -14.66
CA GLU A 90 -7.23 -3.54 -13.80
C GLU A 90 -7.86 -3.84 -12.43
N LEU A 91 -7.45 -4.95 -11.80
CA LEU A 91 -7.74 -5.20 -10.38
C LEU A 91 -6.64 -4.55 -9.55
N GLU A 92 -6.96 -3.44 -8.90
CA GLU A 92 -5.96 -2.59 -8.25
C GLU A 92 -5.60 -3.11 -6.86
N ILE A 93 -4.30 -3.18 -6.54
CA ILE A 93 -3.84 -3.50 -5.19
C ILE A 93 -4.28 -2.44 -4.16
N THR A 94 -4.45 -1.20 -4.60
CA THR A 94 -4.95 -0.11 -3.75
C THR A 94 -6.39 -0.35 -3.32
N ASP A 95 -7.23 -0.95 -4.18
CA ASP A 95 -8.58 -1.36 -3.78
C ASP A 95 -8.55 -2.52 -2.80
N HIS A 96 -7.58 -3.44 -2.93
CA HIS A 96 -7.35 -4.49 -1.94
C HIS A 96 -6.99 -3.91 -0.57
N ASN A 97 -6.01 -3.01 -0.53
CA ASN A 97 -5.55 -2.37 0.70
C ASN A 97 -6.68 -1.61 1.43
N ARG A 98 -7.66 -1.06 0.69
CA ARG A 98 -8.84 -0.37 1.26
C ARG A 98 -9.86 -1.32 1.90
N LEU A 99 -9.79 -2.63 1.65
CA LEU A 99 -10.66 -3.62 2.28
C LEU A 99 -10.21 -3.96 3.71
N TYR A 100 -8.97 -3.62 4.06
CA TYR A 100 -8.40 -3.71 5.41
C TYR A 100 -8.60 -2.41 6.18
#